data_AF-A0A0G1CZL9-F1
#
_entry.id   AF-A0A0G1CZL9-F1
#
_cell.length_a   1.000
_cell.length_b   1.000
_cell.length_c   1.000
_cell.angle_alpha   90.00
_cell.angle_beta   90.00
_cell.angle_gamma   90.00
#
_symmetry.space_group_name_H-M   'P 1'
#
loop_
_entity.id
_entity.type
_entity.pdbx_description
1 polymer ?
#
loop_
_entity_poly.entity_id
_entity_poly.type
_entity_poly.pdbx_seq_one_letter_code
_entity_poly.pdbx_strand_id
1 'polypeptide(L)'
;TDLQYFPEQVVKLEFQYQILLVGQYLLIFLLGITTFLLGLYPLEKILKEHKVKDKNIHKVSIVIMSFLISFAVALGKIQRVSSWEVFTNPKETITGILATLNSSEVMLFVILFGVATSALYFSFRKLFKFV
;
A
#
# COMPACT_ATOMS: atom_id res chain seq x y z
N THR A 1 -6.78 -5.70 9.24
CA THR A 1 -5.92 -4.76 9.99
C THR A 1 -6.80 -3.73 10.65
N ASP A 2 -6.48 -3.33 11.87
CA ASP A 2 -7.45 -2.99 12.93
C ASP A 2 -8.44 -1.85 12.67
N LEU A 3 -8.25 -1.06 11.60
CA LEU A 3 -9.12 0.05 11.22
C LEU A 3 -10.60 -0.32 11.10
N GLN A 4 -10.91 -1.56 10.69
CA GLN A 4 -12.30 -2.04 10.60
C GLN A 4 -12.99 -2.16 11.97
N TYR A 5 -12.21 -2.31 13.05
CA TYR A 5 -12.69 -2.38 14.42
C TYR A 5 -12.74 -1.02 15.10
N PHE A 6 -12.17 0.02 14.49
CA PHE A 6 -12.11 1.36 15.07
C PHE A 6 -13.48 1.91 15.50
N PRO A 7 -14.57 1.84 14.70
CA PRO A 7 -15.87 2.38 15.12
C PRO A 7 -16.40 1.68 16.37
N GLU A 8 -16.23 0.36 16.46
CA GLU A 8 -16.68 -0.43 17.60
C GLU A 8 -15.82 -0.15 18.85
N GLN A 9 -14.51 -0.03 18.68
CA GLN A 9 -13.56 0.23 19.76
C GLN A 9 -13.77 1.61 20.38
N VAL A 10 -14.01 2.64 19.56
CA VAL A 10 -14.22 4.02 20.04
C VAL A 10 -15.46 4.11 20.93
N VAL A 11 -16.58 3.50 20.51
CA VAL A 11 -17.85 3.60 21.26
C VAL A 11 -17.78 2.88 22.62
N LYS A 12 -16.94 1.85 22.74
CA LYS A 12 -16.79 1.05 23.98
C LYS A 12 -15.86 1.68 25.02
N LEU A 13 -15.09 2.71 24.67
CA LEU A 13 -14.07 3.29 25.52
C LEU A 13 -14.52 4.59 26.19
N GLU A 14 -13.97 4.87 27.37
CA GLU A 14 -14.09 6.18 28.01
C GLU A 14 -13.38 7.26 27.19
N PHE A 15 -13.82 8.52 27.34
CA PHE A 15 -13.37 9.65 26.52
C PHE A 15 -11.84 9.83 26.46
N GLN A 16 -11.13 9.62 27.58
CA GLN A 16 -9.67 9.74 27.62
C GLN A 16 -8.98 8.70 26.71
N TYR A 17 -9.47 7.46 26.72
CA TYR A 17 -8.95 6.39 25.89
C TYR A 17 -9.38 6.52 24.43
N GLN A 18 -10.52 7.16 24.14
CA GLN A 18 -10.92 7.49 22.77
C GLN A 18 -9.91 8.44 22.10
N ILE A 19 -9.50 9.50 22.80
CA ILE A 19 -8.51 10.46 22.26
C ILE A 19 -7.19 9.75 21.96
N LEU A 20 -6.72 8.92 22.89
CA LEU A 20 -5.50 8.15 22.72
C LEU A 20 -5.59 7.18 21.52
N LEU A 21 -6.72 6.47 21.40
CA LEU A 21 -6.98 5.55 20.30
C LEU A 21 -6.98 6.26 18.94
N VAL A 22 -7.70 7.39 18.83
CA VAL A 22 -7.71 8.23 17.62
C VAL A 22 -6.30 8.68 17.26
N GLY A 23 -5.52 9.14 18.24
CA GLY A 23 -4.13 9.55 18.05
C GLY A 23 -3.26 8.40 17.52
N GLN A 24 -3.41 7.20 18.07
CA GLN A 24 -2.67 6.01 17.63
C GLN A 24 -3.01 5.64 16.17
N TYR A 25 -4.30 5.58 15.80
CA TYR A 25 -4.70 5.26 14.44
C TYR A 25 -4.22 6.31 13.43
N LEU A 26 -4.29 7.60 13.79
CA LEU A 26 -3.76 8.68 12.96
C LEU A 26 -2.24 8.55 12.76
N LEU A 27 -1.49 8.27 13.83
CA LEU A 27 -0.04 8.08 13.73
C LEU A 27 0.32 6.90 12.83
N ILE A 28 -0.34 5.75 13.00
CA ILE A 28 -0.10 4.56 12.16
C ILE A 28 -0.45 4.85 10.70
N PHE A 29 -1.55 5.56 10.45
CA PHE A 29 -1.98 5.94 9.11
C PHE A 29 -0.96 6.86 8.43
N LEU A 30 -0.51 7.91 9.13
CA LEU A 30 0.51 8.84 8.62
C LEU A 30 1.85 8.14 8.39
N LEU A 31 2.24 7.24 9.29
CA LEU A 31 3.44 6.43 9.15
C LEU A 31 3.33 5.55 7.90
N GLY A 32 2.19 4.89 7.68
CA GLY A 32 1.94 4.09 6.47
C GLY A 32 2.03 4.89 5.16
N ILE A 33 1.48 6.11 5.13
CA ILE A 33 1.62 7.00 3.98
C ILE A 33 3.09 7.39 3.77
N THR A 34 3.78 7.75 4.85
CA THR A 34 5.17 8.23 4.78
C THR A 34 6.11 7.11 4.32
N THR A 35 5.98 5.90 4.85
CA THR A 35 6.80 4.75 4.44
C THR A 35 6.51 4.32 3.01
N PHE A 36 5.25 4.39 2.56
CA PHE A 36 4.90 4.17 1.16
C PHE A 36 5.62 5.16 0.22
N LEU A 37 5.54 6.47 0.53
CA LEU A 37 6.19 7.52 -0.26
C LEU A 37 7.72 7.35 -0.28
N LEU A 38 8.32 7.12 0.89
CA LEU A 38 9.77 6.91 1.02
C LEU A 38 10.22 5.61 0.33
N GLY A 39 9.38 4.57 0.30
CA GLY A 39 9.69 3.31 -0.39
C GLY A 39 9.72 3.44 -1.91
N LEU A 40 8.87 4.30 -2.48
CA LEU A 40 8.82 4.56 -3.93
C LEU A 40 9.90 5.56 -4.41
N TYR A 41 10.40 6.41 -3.52
CA TYR A 41 11.39 7.44 -3.87
C TYR A 41 12.71 6.87 -4.45
N PRO A 42 13.34 5.82 -3.88
CA PRO A 42 14.52 5.18 -4.46
C PRO A 42 14.29 4.68 -5.88
N LEU A 43 13.10 4.13 -6.17
CA LEU A 43 12.76 3.65 -7.51
C LEU A 43 12.74 4.81 -8.51
N GLU A 44 12.12 5.95 -8.17
CA GLU A 44 12.16 7.15 -9.01
C GLU A 44 13.60 7.64 -9.23
N LYS A 45 14.42 7.65 -8.17
CA LYS A 45 15.83 8.04 -8.26
C LYS A 45 16.63 7.14 -9.21
N ILE A 46 16.48 5.82 -9.11
CA ILE A 46 17.15 4.84 -9.98
C ILE A 46 16.72 5.04 -11.44
N LEU A 47 15.43 5.25 -11.70
CA LEU A 47 14.90 5.52 -13.04
C LEU A 47 15.49 6.80 -13.66
N LYS A 48 15.63 7.86 -12.85
CA LYS A 48 16.28 9.12 -13.27
C LYS A 48 17.78 8.92 -13.57
N GLU A 49 18.49 8.20 -12.71
CA GLU A 49 19.94 7.94 -12.84
C GLU A 49 20.30 7.12 -14.08
N HIS A 50 19.46 6.14 -14.45
CA HIS A 50 19.66 5.33 -15.66
C HIS A 50 19.30 6.04 -16.96
N LYS A 51 19.10 7.38 -16.93
CA LYS A 51 18.81 8.24 -18.08
C LYS A 51 17.67 7.70 -18.95
N VAL A 52 16.64 7.13 -18.33
CA VAL A 52 15.40 6.77 -19.05
C VAL A 52 14.74 8.09 -19.51
N LYS A 53 15.12 8.59 -20.70
CA LYS A 53 14.73 9.94 -21.14
C LYS A 53 13.22 10.12 -21.29
N ASP A 54 12.49 9.00 -21.43
CA ASP A 54 11.05 9.02 -21.55
C ASP A 54 10.37 9.20 -20.18
N LYS A 55 9.69 10.34 -20.03
CA LYS A 55 8.87 10.68 -18.85
C LYS A 55 7.67 9.75 -18.71
N ASN A 56 7.20 9.13 -19.80
CA ASN A 56 6.11 8.17 -19.76
C ASN A 56 6.55 6.87 -19.12
N ILE A 57 7.74 6.37 -19.44
CA ILE A 57 8.29 5.15 -18.81
C ILE A 57 8.38 5.34 -17.30
N HIS A 58 8.88 6.49 -16.83
CA HIS A 58 8.90 6.82 -15.40
C HIS A 58 7.53 6.72 -14.74
N LYS A 59 6.52 7.36 -15.34
CA LYS A 59 5.15 7.36 -14.80
C LYS A 59 4.56 5.96 -14.79
N VAL A 60 4.74 5.21 -15.87
CA VAL A 60 4.23 3.84 -16.01
C VAL A 60 4.89 2.92 -14.98
N SER A 61 6.20 3.02 -14.76
CA SER A 61 6.90 2.23 -13.74
C SER A 61 6.37 2.49 -12.33
N ILE A 62 6.13 3.76 -11.97
CA ILE A 62 5.55 4.13 -10.67
C ILE A 62 4.12 3.57 -10.53
N VAL A 63 3.31 3.67 -11.58
CA VAL A 63 1.94 3.11 -11.58
C VAL A 63 2.01 1.60 -11.40
N ILE A 64 2.80 0.89 -12.21
CA ILE A 64 2.96 -0.58 -12.08
C ILE A 64 3.39 -0.96 -10.67
N MET A 65 4.38 -0.27 -10.09
CA MET A 65 4.81 -0.55 -8.72
C MET A 65 3.71 -0.28 -7.69
N SER A 66 2.90 0.78 -7.86
CA SER A 66 1.77 1.07 -6.97
C SER A 66 0.73 -0.06 -7.02
N PHE A 67 0.46 -0.61 -8.20
CA PHE A 67 -0.41 -1.77 -8.35
C PHE A 67 0.19 -3.06 -7.77
N LEU A 68 1.50 -3.29 -7.92
CA LEU A 68 2.18 -4.43 -7.29
C LEU A 68 2.15 -4.33 -5.76
N ILE A 69 2.37 -3.13 -5.20
CA ILE A 69 2.24 -2.87 -3.76
C ILE A 69 0.80 -3.11 -3.31
N SER A 70 -0.18 -2.61 -4.05
CA SER A 70 -1.61 -2.85 -3.77
C SER A 70 -1.95 -4.35 -3.76
N PHE A 71 -1.42 -5.10 -4.72
CA PHE A 71 -1.57 -6.54 -4.79
C PHE A 71 -0.90 -7.26 -3.59
N ALA A 72 0.32 -6.86 -3.23
CA ALA A 72 1.01 -7.41 -2.06
C ALA A 72 0.26 -7.11 -0.75
N VAL A 73 -0.33 -5.91 -0.61
CA VAL A 73 -1.20 -5.55 0.52
C VAL A 73 -2.43 -6.44 0.56
N ALA A 74 -3.07 -6.71 -0.59
CA ALA A 74 -4.22 -7.61 -0.65
C ALA A 74 -3.85 -9.06 -0.27
N LEU A 75 -2.70 -9.56 -0.73
CA LEU A 75 -2.18 -10.87 -0.34
C LEU A 75 -1.98 -10.98 1.18
N GLY A 76 -1.29 -10.02 1.79
CA GLY A 76 -1.03 -10.05 3.23
C GLY A 76 -2.28 -9.79 4.08
N LYS A 77 -3.19 -8.93 3.62
CA LYS A 77 -4.40 -8.55 4.38
C LYS A 77 -5.50 -9.62 4.29
N ILE A 78 -5.75 -10.12 3.08
CA ILE A 78 -6.94 -10.92 2.78
C ILE A 78 -6.58 -12.40 2.76
N GLN A 79 -5.54 -12.78 2.01
CA GLN A 79 -5.09 -14.18 1.95
C GLN A 79 -4.19 -14.57 3.13
N ARG A 80 -3.79 -13.59 3.96
CA ARG A 80 -2.90 -13.77 5.12
C ARG A 80 -1.54 -14.39 4.77
N VAL A 81 -1.10 -14.23 3.52
CA VAL A 81 0.20 -14.72 3.08
C VAL A 81 1.27 -13.79 3.65
N SER A 82 2.13 -14.34 4.49
CA SER A 82 3.24 -13.59 5.09
C SER A 82 4.41 -13.48 4.11
N SER A 83 5.24 -12.44 4.25
CA SER A 83 6.41 -12.26 3.37
C SER A 83 7.46 -13.38 3.51
N TRP A 84 7.47 -14.09 4.63
CA TRP A 84 8.39 -15.20 4.90
C TRP A 84 7.93 -16.50 4.24
N GLU A 85 6.62 -16.71 4.09
CA GLU A 85 6.04 -17.86 3.39
C GLU A 85 6.45 -17.95 1.93
N VAL A 86 6.86 -16.84 1.31
CA VAL A 86 7.43 -16.85 -0.04
C VAL A 86 8.64 -17.80 -0.13
N PHE A 87 9.43 -17.88 0.95
CA PHE A 87 10.63 -18.72 1.01
C PHE A 87 10.36 -20.06 1.69
N THR A 88 9.51 -20.10 2.73
CA THR A 88 9.28 -21.34 3.49
C THR A 88 8.14 -22.19 2.97
N ASN A 89 7.12 -21.60 2.35
CA ASN A 89 5.98 -22.30 1.79
C ASN A 89 5.50 -21.68 0.46
N PRO A 90 6.32 -21.79 -0.61
CA PRO A 90 6.01 -21.16 -1.89
C PRO A 90 4.71 -21.67 -2.52
N LYS A 91 4.28 -22.90 -2.19
CA LYS A 91 3.00 -23.45 -2.65
C LYS A 91 1.82 -22.64 -2.11
N GLU A 92 1.82 -22.33 -0.81
CA GLU A 92 0.77 -21.50 -0.20
C GLU A 92 0.79 -20.06 -0.73
N THR A 93 1.97 -19.52 -1.03
CA THR A 93 2.07 -18.22 -1.68
C THR A 93 1.42 -18.22 -3.06
N ILE A 94 1.69 -19.26 -3.88
CA ILE A 94 1.11 -19.39 -5.22
C ILE A 94 -0.41 -19.56 -5.15
N THR A 95 -0.92 -20.37 -4.21
CA THR A 95 -2.37 -20.53 -4.05
C THR A 95 -3.03 -19.22 -3.62
N GLY A 96 -2.39 -18.44 -2.74
CA GLY A 96 -2.85 -17.09 -2.37
C GLY A 96 -2.88 -16.12 -3.55
N ILE A 97 -1.86 -16.14 -4.42
CA ILE A 97 -1.82 -15.35 -5.66
C ILE A 97 -3.00 -15.72 -6.56
N LEU A 98 -3.20 -17.01 -6.83
CA LEU A 98 -4.29 -17.48 -7.68
C LEU A 98 -5.66 -17.15 -7.09
N ALA A 99 -5.85 -17.32 -5.77
CA ALA A 99 -7.08 -16.97 -5.08
C ALA A 99 -7.38 -15.46 -5.18
N THR A 100 -6.35 -14.63 -5.08
CA THR A 100 -6.46 -13.17 -5.25
C THR A 100 -6.89 -12.81 -6.66
N LEU A 101 -6.27 -13.42 -7.68
CA LEU A 101 -6.60 -13.16 -9.10
C LEU A 101 -8.00 -13.65 -9.49
N ASN A 102 -8.43 -14.79 -8.93
CA ASN A 102 -9.75 -15.37 -9.22
C ASN A 102 -10.89 -14.68 -8.46
N SER A 103 -10.60 -13.93 -7.40
CA SER A 103 -11.62 -13.21 -6.63
C SER A 103 -11.84 -11.81 -7.19
N SER A 104 -13.04 -11.59 -7.76
CA SER A 104 -13.42 -10.29 -8.32
C SER A 104 -13.45 -9.17 -7.27
N GLU A 105 -13.88 -9.48 -6.04
CA GLU A 105 -13.94 -8.52 -4.93
C GLU A 105 -12.54 -8.07 -4.51
N VAL A 106 -11.60 -9.01 -4.43
CA VAL A 106 -10.22 -8.72 -4.05
C VAL A 106 -9.51 -7.97 -5.15
N MET A 107 -9.74 -8.32 -6.42
CA MET A 107 -9.20 -7.58 -7.55
C MET A 107 -9.75 -6.16 -7.64
N LEU A 108 -11.04 -5.95 -7.34
CA LEU A 108 -11.61 -4.61 -7.24
C LEU A 108 -10.88 -3.78 -6.17
N PHE A 109 -10.63 -4.36 -5.00
CA PHE A 109 -9.84 -3.72 -3.95
C PHE A 109 -8.43 -3.36 -4.45
N VAL A 110 -7.73 -4.29 -5.11
CA VAL A 110 -6.39 -4.05 -5.66
C VAL A 110 -6.39 -2.90 -6.66
N ILE A 111 -7.39 -2.83 -7.54
CA ILE A 111 -7.50 -1.77 -8.54
C ILE A 111 -7.76 -0.42 -7.87
N LEU A 112 -8.78 -0.33 -7.00
CA LEU A 112 -9.13 0.92 -6.32
C LEU A 112 -7.97 1.43 -5.46
N PHE A 113 -7.34 0.53 -4.70
CA PHE A 113 -6.21 0.89 -3.85
C PHE A 113 -4.97 1.24 -4.67
N GLY A 114 -4.71 0.56 -5.79
CA GLY A 114 -3.63 0.89 -6.74
C GLY A 114 -3.80 2.26 -7.38
N VAL A 115 -5.03 2.61 -7.77
CA VAL A 115 -5.37 3.95 -8.29
C VAL A 115 -5.19 5.01 -7.19
N ALA A 116 -5.71 4.77 -5.99
CA ALA A 116 -5.60 5.70 -4.87
C ALA A 116 -4.14 5.97 -4.49
N THR A 117 -3.32 4.93 -4.38
CA THR A 117 -1.89 5.04 -4.04
C THR A 117 -1.07 5.72 -5.15
N SER A 118 -1.38 5.41 -6.42
CA SER A 118 -0.77 6.11 -7.56
C SER A 118 -1.10 7.60 -7.55
N ALA A 119 -2.38 7.95 -7.33
CA ALA A 119 -2.84 9.33 -7.25
C ALA A 119 -2.20 10.07 -6.07
N LEU A 120 -2.09 9.42 -4.91
CA LEU A 120 -1.42 9.95 -3.73
C LEU A 120 0.04 10.27 -4.02
N TYR A 121 0.77 9.35 -4.65
CA TYR A 121 2.17 9.56 -5.01
C TYR A 121 2.36 10.73 -5.98
N PHE A 122 1.58 10.79 -7.07
CA PHE A 122 1.70 11.89 -8.03
C PHE A 122 1.30 13.25 -7.45
N SER A 123 0.31 13.27 -6.55
CA SER A 123 -0.07 14.48 -5.82
C SER A 123 1.06 14.97 -4.92
N PHE A 124 1.68 14.06 -4.18
CA PHE A 124 2.80 14.38 -3.30
C PHE A 124 4.03 14.85 -4.09
N ARG A 125 4.35 14.17 -5.20
CA ARG A 125 5.43 14.57 -6.11
C ARG A 125 5.25 15.98 -6.65
N LYS A 126 4.01 16.34 -7.02
CA LYS A 126 3.68 17.69 -7.51
C LYS A 126 3.82 18.76 -6.42
N LEU A 127 3.39 18.45 -5.19
CA LEU A 127 3.44 19.35 -4.04
C LEU A 127 4.88 19.62 -3.58
N PHE A 128 5.68 18.57 -3.45
CA PHE A 128 7.03 18.69 -2.88
C PHE A 128 8.13 18.97 -3.90
N LYS A 129 7.80 19.07 -5.21
CA LYS A 129 8.75 19.26 -6.32
C LYS A 129 10.07 18.53 -6.03
N PHE A 130 10.02 17.21 -5.82
CA PHE A 130 11.24 16.42 -5.68
C PHE A 130 12.05 16.57 -6.98
N VAL A 131 13.04 17.47 -6.91
CA VAL A 131 13.98 17.83 -7.97
C VAL A 131 14.64 16.56 -8.52
#